data_AF-A0A9Q0BVG0-F1
#
_entry.id   AF-A0A9Q0BVG0-F1
#
_cell.length_a   1.000
_cell.length_b   1.000
_cell.length_c   1.000
_cell.angle_alpha   90.00
_cell.angle_beta   90.00
_cell.angle_gamma   90.00
#
_symmetry.space_group_name_H-M   'P 1'
#
loop_
_entity.id
_entity.type
_entity.pdbx_description
1 polymer ?
#
loop_
_entity_poly.entity_id
_entity_poly.type
_entity_poly.pdbx_seq_one_letter_code
_entity_poly.pdbx_strand_id
1 'polypeptide(L)'
;MFHVRRRPADSQPRRRKKKPLGAANGANHISGDREGPVLVEVTHSGDGGRRIKLGSDPVEVGSANTNCLQLFGPSIQPRHCLISLLEGVCTVTPLHTDALTFVNGHHISQPTILHVS
;
A
#
# COMPACT_ATOMS: atom_id res chain seq x y z
N MET A 1 33.46 13.48 45.97
CA MET A 1 34.02 14.60 45.19
C MET A 1 34.37 14.07 43.81
N PHE A 2 33.78 14.61 42.75
CA PHE A 2 33.86 14.08 41.38
C PHE A 2 34.28 15.20 40.44
N HIS A 3 35.29 14.95 39.63
CA HIS A 3 35.84 15.90 38.67
C HIS A 3 35.15 15.72 37.31
N VAL A 4 34.42 16.75 36.86
CA VAL A 4 33.88 16.82 35.50
C VAL A 4 34.95 17.37 34.56
N ARG A 5 35.45 16.56 33.63
CA ARG A 5 36.32 17.02 32.54
C ARG A 5 35.47 17.57 31.39
N ARG A 6 35.65 18.86 31.07
CA ARG A 6 35.04 19.51 29.90
C ARG A 6 35.72 18.96 28.63
N ARG A 7 34.94 18.59 27.60
CA ARG A 7 35.49 18.13 26.31
C ARG A 7 36.25 19.28 25.61
N PRO A 8 37.41 19.03 24.96
CA PRO A 8 38.17 20.04 24.24
C PRO A 8 37.40 20.68 23.07
N ALA A 9 37.73 21.93 22.77
CA ALA A 9 37.05 22.79 21.80
C ALA A 9 37.55 22.57 20.34
N ASP A 10 37.46 21.34 19.83
CA ASP A 10 37.75 21.06 18.41
C ASP A 10 36.73 20.13 17.73
N SER A 11 35.47 20.20 18.18
CA SER A 11 34.36 19.57 17.47
C SER A 11 33.93 20.46 16.29
N GLN A 12 34.73 20.54 15.22
CA GLN A 12 34.25 21.15 13.98
C GLN A 12 33.25 20.22 13.26
N PRO A 13 32.02 20.69 12.94
CA PRO A 13 31.05 19.88 12.21
C PRO A 13 31.48 19.78 10.74
N ARG A 14 31.95 18.58 10.34
CA ARG A 14 32.25 18.29 8.93
C ARG A 14 30.95 18.31 8.13
N ARG A 15 30.77 19.37 7.34
CA ARG A 15 29.63 19.63 6.43
C ARG A 15 29.41 18.44 5.48
N ARG A 16 28.53 17.50 5.83
CA ARG A 16 28.08 16.43 4.92
C ARG A 16 26.78 16.87 4.24
N LYS A 17 26.87 17.01 2.91
CA LYS A 17 25.83 17.35 1.94
C LYS A 17 24.49 16.65 2.25
N LYS A 18 23.39 17.44 2.37
CA LYS A 18 22.01 16.92 2.41
C LYS A 18 21.79 16.00 1.20
N LYS A 19 21.41 14.75 1.46
CA LYS A 19 20.73 13.91 0.47
C LYS A 19 19.22 14.07 0.70
N PRO A 20 18.40 14.34 -0.33
CA PRO A 20 16.97 14.11 -0.20
C PRO A 20 16.79 12.59 -0.02
N LEU A 21 16.19 12.17 1.09
CA LEU A 21 15.44 10.93 1.13
C LEU A 21 14.17 11.28 0.32
N GLY A 22 14.15 11.17 -1.00
CA GLY A 22 14.52 9.98 -1.74
C GLY A 22 13.30 9.08 -1.65
N ALA A 23 12.37 9.28 -2.59
CA ALA A 23 11.11 8.59 -2.74
C ALA A 23 11.22 7.11 -2.33
N ALA A 24 10.27 6.66 -1.51
CA ALA A 24 10.01 5.24 -1.31
C ALA A 24 9.55 4.66 -2.65
N ASN A 25 10.49 4.17 -3.45
CA ASN A 25 10.25 3.34 -4.62
C ASN A 25 11.54 2.55 -4.88
N GLY A 26 11.51 1.27 -4.49
CA GLY A 26 12.67 0.40 -4.63
C GLY A 26 12.41 -1.06 -4.33
N ALA A 27 11.18 -1.55 -4.54
CA ALA A 27 10.96 -2.99 -4.73
C ALA A 27 11.38 -3.34 -6.17
N ASN A 28 12.69 -3.31 -6.43
CA ASN A 28 13.27 -3.86 -7.65
C ASN A 28 13.34 -5.38 -7.49
N HIS A 29 12.24 -6.07 -7.81
CA HIS A 29 12.27 -7.47 -8.21
C HIS A 29 12.20 -7.52 -9.74
N ILE A 30 13.36 -7.32 -10.38
CA ILE A 30 13.57 -7.68 -11.78
C ILE A 30 13.84 -9.19 -11.79
N SER A 31 12.78 -9.97 -11.89
CA SER A 31 12.83 -11.38 -12.28
C SER A 31 11.44 -11.85 -12.74
N GLY A 32 11.23 -11.92 -14.06
CA GLY A 32 10.37 -12.93 -14.70
C GLY A 32 8.85 -12.79 -14.78
N ASP A 33 8.21 -11.73 -14.28
CA ASP A 33 6.78 -11.81 -13.91
C ASP A 33 5.87 -10.75 -14.58
N ARG A 34 5.70 -10.77 -15.92
CA ARG A 34 4.79 -9.81 -16.61
C ARG A 34 3.34 -10.31 -16.71
N GLU A 35 3.01 -11.46 -16.13
CA GLU A 35 1.84 -12.24 -16.52
C GLU A 35 0.95 -12.53 -15.30
N GLY A 36 0.17 -11.55 -14.88
CA GLY A 36 -0.76 -11.69 -13.77
C GLY A 36 -1.65 -10.47 -13.61
N PRO A 37 -2.84 -10.60 -13.00
CA PRO A 37 -3.74 -9.47 -12.82
C PRO A 37 -3.13 -8.44 -11.89
N VAL A 38 -3.35 -7.16 -12.23
CA VAL A 38 -2.81 -6.01 -11.50
C VAL A 38 -3.95 -5.09 -11.11
N LEU A 39 -3.98 -4.70 -9.84
CA LEU A 39 -4.82 -3.59 -9.37
C LEU A 39 -4.15 -2.28 -9.78
N VAL A 40 -4.93 -1.41 -10.42
CA VAL A 40 -4.49 -0.07 -10.81
C VAL A 40 -5.40 0.92 -10.11
N GLU A 41 -4.83 1.75 -9.25
CA GLU A 41 -5.54 2.88 -8.66
C GLU A 41 -5.91 3.86 -9.77
N VAL A 42 -7.15 4.35 -9.78
CA VAL A 42 -7.60 5.38 -10.72
C VAL A 42 -7.85 6.65 -9.91
N THR A 43 -7.06 7.68 -10.16
CA THR A 43 -7.22 9.00 -9.55
C THR A 43 -8.06 9.91 -10.46
N HIS A 44 -8.61 10.99 -9.91
CA HIS A 44 -9.42 11.97 -10.68
C HIS A 44 -8.68 12.56 -11.90
N SER A 45 -7.34 12.59 -11.88
CA SER A 45 -6.51 13.06 -12.99
C SER A 45 -6.41 12.06 -14.15
N GLY A 46 -6.79 10.80 -13.94
CA GLY A 46 -6.74 9.76 -14.97
C GLY A 46 -5.34 9.18 -15.25
N ASP A 47 -4.27 9.76 -14.71
CA ASP A 47 -2.88 9.32 -14.93
C ASP A 47 -2.54 7.92 -14.37
N GLY A 48 -3.47 7.27 -13.68
CA GLY A 48 -3.23 6.00 -12.99
C GLY A 48 -2.34 6.20 -11.76
N GLY A 49 -2.83 5.79 -10.61
CA GLY A 49 -2.11 5.82 -9.34
C GLY A 49 -1.24 4.58 -9.14
N ARG A 50 -1.17 4.13 -7.88
CA ARG A 50 -0.43 2.95 -7.46
C ARG A 50 -0.87 1.70 -8.24
N ARG A 51 0.09 0.86 -8.62
CA ARG A 51 -0.14 -0.46 -9.23
C ARG A 51 0.30 -1.56 -8.29
N ILE A 52 -0.55 -2.56 -8.07
CA ILE A 52 -0.27 -3.71 -7.18
C ILE A 52 -0.52 -5.00 -7.95
N LYS A 53 0.50 -5.84 -8.06
CA LYS A 53 0.33 -7.18 -8.63
C LYS A 53 -0.39 -8.08 -7.63
N LEU A 54 -1.36 -8.84 -8.11
CA LEU A 54 -2.01 -9.87 -7.31
C LEU A 54 -1.20 -11.16 -7.39
N GLY A 55 -0.77 -11.64 -6.23
CA GLY A 55 -0.11 -12.94 -6.07
C GLY A 55 -1.05 -13.96 -5.43
N SER A 56 -0.47 -15.02 -4.87
CA SER A 56 -1.21 -16.01 -4.06
C SER A 56 -1.71 -15.45 -2.73
N ASP A 57 -1.00 -14.46 -2.19
CA ASP A 57 -1.34 -13.86 -0.92
C ASP A 57 -2.48 -12.84 -1.09
N PRO A 58 -3.52 -12.90 -0.24
CA PRO A 58 -4.57 -11.89 -0.25
C PRO A 58 -4.03 -10.49 0.05
N VAL A 59 -4.57 -9.50 -0.66
CA VAL A 59 -4.28 -8.08 -0.46
C VAL A 59 -5.33 -7.51 0.47
N GLU A 60 -4.93 -7.19 1.70
CA GLU A 60 -5.78 -6.46 2.64
C GLU A 60 -5.80 -4.96 2.31
N VAL A 61 -7.01 -4.40 2.25
CA VAL A 61 -7.27 -3.00 1.92
C VAL A 61 -7.97 -2.31 3.09
N GLY A 62 -7.57 -1.09 3.42
CA GLY A 62 -8.22 -0.29 4.47
C GLY A 62 -7.31 0.81 5.02
N SER A 63 -7.68 1.45 6.13
CA SER A 63 -6.93 2.58 6.69
C SER A 63 -5.81 2.22 7.66
N ALA A 64 -5.75 0.98 8.14
CA ALA A 64 -4.67 0.53 9.02
C ALA A 64 -3.30 0.58 8.31
N ASN A 65 -2.27 1.00 9.03
CA ASN A 65 -0.90 1.09 8.51
C ASN A 65 -0.24 -0.27 8.23
N THR A 66 -0.87 -1.36 8.68
CA THR A 66 -0.46 -2.74 8.44
C THR A 66 -0.99 -3.30 7.13
N ASN A 67 -1.90 -2.59 6.44
CA ASN A 67 -2.54 -3.09 5.24
C ASN A 67 -1.59 -3.07 4.03
N CYS A 68 -1.71 -4.07 3.17
CA CYS A 68 -0.99 -4.14 1.91
C CYS A 68 -1.33 -2.92 1.02
N LEU A 69 -2.61 -2.54 0.98
CA LEU A 69 -3.08 -1.33 0.34
C LEU A 69 -3.75 -0.42 1.38
N GLN A 70 -2.96 0.51 1.92
CA GLN A 70 -3.48 1.54 2.80
C GLN A 70 -4.20 2.64 2.01
N LEU A 71 -5.46 2.90 2.35
CA LEU A 71 -6.27 3.97 1.79
C LEU A 71 -6.64 4.98 2.89
N PHE A 72 -6.79 6.25 2.52
CA PHE A 72 -7.16 7.32 3.44
C PHE A 72 -8.51 7.91 3.03
N GLY A 73 -9.41 8.06 4.01
CA GLY A 73 -10.71 8.68 3.81
C GLY A 73 -11.62 8.46 5.03
N PRO A 74 -12.59 9.34 5.25
CA PRO A 74 -13.45 9.30 6.44
C PRO A 74 -14.35 8.04 6.49
N SER A 75 -14.64 7.42 5.35
CA SER A 75 -15.46 6.20 5.24
C SER A 75 -14.63 4.92 5.10
N ILE A 76 -13.30 4.99 5.17
CA ILE A 76 -12.44 3.83 4.99
C ILE A 76 -12.19 3.15 6.34
N GLN A 77 -12.82 1.99 6.53
CA GLN A 77 -12.57 1.12 7.67
C GLN A 77 -11.09 0.67 7.79
N PRO A 78 -10.59 0.39 9.02
CA PRO A 78 -9.23 -0.12 9.23
C PRO A 78 -8.93 -1.38 8.42
N ARG A 79 -9.88 -2.33 8.37
CA ARG A 79 -9.88 -3.47 7.44
C ARG A 79 -11.16 -3.38 6.61
N HIS A 80 -11.06 -2.87 5.39
CA HIS A 80 -12.20 -2.50 4.56
C HIS A 80 -12.68 -3.66 3.69
N CYS A 81 -11.78 -4.20 2.89
CA CYS A 81 -12.04 -5.37 2.07
C CYS A 81 -10.75 -6.20 1.88
N LEU A 82 -10.94 -7.43 1.42
CA LEU A 82 -9.87 -8.34 1.06
C LEU A 82 -9.98 -8.65 -0.43
N ILE A 83 -8.86 -8.59 -1.14
CA ILE A 83 -8.78 -8.97 -2.55
C ILE A 83 -7.90 -10.22 -2.64
N SER A 84 -8.44 -11.32 -3.16
CA SER A 84 -7.70 -12.58 -3.30
C SER A 84 -7.70 -13.04 -4.74
N LEU A 85 -6.60 -13.70 -5.15
CA LEU A 85 -6.48 -14.41 -6.41
C LEU A 85 -6.23 -15.88 -6.10
N LEU A 86 -7.23 -16.72 -6.33
CA LEU A 86 -7.14 -18.16 -6.12
C LEU A 86 -7.48 -18.87 -7.43
N GLU A 87 -6.55 -19.69 -7.92
CA GLU A 87 -6.74 -20.48 -9.15
C GLU A 87 -7.19 -19.64 -10.36
N GLY A 88 -6.65 -18.42 -10.47
CA GLY A 88 -6.99 -17.48 -11.55
C GLY A 88 -8.30 -16.71 -11.33
N VAL A 89 -9.05 -17.00 -10.27
CA VAL A 89 -10.28 -16.29 -9.89
C VAL A 89 -9.95 -15.18 -8.90
N CYS A 90 -10.17 -13.94 -9.33
CA CYS A 90 -10.04 -12.78 -8.46
C CYS A 90 -11.35 -12.53 -7.72
N THR A 91 -11.31 -12.34 -6.40
CA THR A 91 -12.49 -12.10 -5.56
C THR A 91 -12.28 -10.91 -4.65
N VAL A 92 -13.30 -10.08 -4.49
CA VAL A 92 -13.36 -9.00 -3.48
C VAL A 92 -14.32 -9.42 -2.38
N THR A 93 -13.86 -9.39 -1.14
CA THR A 93 -14.65 -9.69 0.06
C THR A 93 -14.74 -8.46 0.95
N PRO A 94 -15.92 -7.81 1.07
CA PRO A 94 -16.14 -6.78 2.09
C PRO A 94 -15.95 -7.36 3.49
N LEU A 95 -15.24 -6.65 4.37
CA LEU A 95 -14.92 -7.14 5.73
C LEU A 95 -15.79 -6.52 6.83
N HIS A 96 -16.59 -5.50 6.51
CA HIS A 96 -17.46 -4.81 7.45
C HIS A 96 -18.74 -4.34 6.76
N THR A 97 -19.87 -4.29 7.48
CA THR A 97 -21.15 -3.77 6.94
C THR A 97 -21.05 -2.30 6.53
N ASP A 98 -20.23 -1.56 7.27
CA ASP A 98 -20.01 -0.12 7.04
C ASP A 98 -18.87 0.16 6.05
N ALA A 99 -18.25 -0.89 5.50
CA ALA A 99 -17.22 -0.78 4.46
C ALA A 99 -17.87 -0.84 3.07
N LEU A 100 -18.47 0.28 2.65
CA LEU A 100 -19.14 0.37 1.35
C LEU A 100 -18.16 0.07 0.21
N THR A 101 -18.31 -1.11 -0.39
CA THR A 101 -17.46 -1.60 -1.47
C THR A 101 -18.29 -1.70 -2.75
N PHE A 102 -17.76 -1.19 -3.86
CA PHE A 102 -18.44 -1.19 -5.15
C PHE A 102 -17.62 -1.91 -6.22
N VAL A 103 -18.29 -2.74 -7.01
CA VAL A 103 -17.71 -3.40 -8.20
C VAL A 103 -18.54 -2.97 -9.41
N ASN A 104 -17.89 -2.37 -10.41
CA ASN A 104 -18.57 -1.83 -11.60
C ASN A 104 -19.74 -0.89 -11.27
N GLY A 105 -19.61 -0.08 -10.21
CA GLY A 105 -20.65 0.84 -9.75
C GLY A 105 -21.76 0.22 -8.89
N HIS A 106 -21.75 -1.10 -8.69
CA HIS A 106 -22.73 -1.80 -7.86
C HIS A 106 -22.18 -2.08 -6.46
N HIS A 107 -22.96 -1.72 -5.43
CA HIS A 107 -22.61 -2.03 -4.04
C HIS A 107 -22.66 -3.54 -3.81
N ILE A 108 -21.62 -4.08 -3.18
CA ILE A 108 -21.52 -5.50 -2.80
C ILE A 108 -21.48 -5.64 -1.28
N SER A 109 -22.19 -6.65 -0.76
CA SER A 109 -22.19 -7.02 0.67
C SER A 109 -21.67 -8.44 0.92
N GLN A 110 -21.38 -9.18 -0.14
CA GLN A 110 -20.89 -10.55 -0.12
C GLN A 110 -19.66 -10.69 -1.02
N PRO A 111 -18.83 -11.73 -0.83
CA PRO A 111 -17.72 -12.04 -1.73
C PRO A 111 -18.18 -12.05 -3.20
N THR A 112 -17.49 -11.28 -4.03
CA THR A 112 -17.85 -11.09 -5.45
C THR A 112 -16.64 -11.33 -6.34
N ILE A 113 -16.83 -12.14 -7.38
CA ILE A 113 -15.78 -12.43 -8.37
C ILE A 113 -15.58 -11.21 -9.28
N LEU A 114 -14.33 -10.84 -9.52
CA LEU A 114 -13.95 -9.84 -10.52
C LEU A 114 -13.68 -10.53 -11.85
N HIS A 115 -14.38 -10.06 -12.88
CA HIS A 115 -14.10 -10.47 -14.25
C HIS A 115 -13.05 -9.52 -14.83
N VAL A 116 -11.87 -10.04 -15.12
CA VAL A 116 -10.87 -9.34 -15.94
C VAL A 116 -11.36 -9.33 -17.38
N SER A 117 -11.70 -8.14 -17.90
CA SER A 117 -12.06 -7.89 -19.30
C SER A 117 -10.82 -7.83 -20.18
#